data_AF-S4PS42-F1
#
_entry.id   AF-S4PS42-F1
#
_cell.length_a   1.000
_cell.length_b   1.000
_cell.length_c   1.000
_cell.angle_alpha   90.00
_cell.angle_beta   90.00
_cell.angle_gamma   90.00
#
_symmetry.space_group_name_H-M   'P 1'
#
loop_
_entity.id
_entity.type
_entity.pdbx_description
1 polymer ?
#
loop_
_entity_poly.entity_id
_entity_poly.type
_entity_poly.pdbx_seq_one_letter_code
_entity_poly.pdbx_strand_id
1 'polypeptide(L)'
;MEVLQQLRLYRDIRELNALRDDVHAVRAQLATQILADFKDALTGGGKGAVSQRTLAEACGVVDALEPAVKHELIQWFLASQLQEYEHLFSSEQECAWISFVERRYAWLKKYLLRFEESLAAIFPASWRLSERLAHRFCKTTRAALAGAMRARRGELDVKLLLFAVQKTYNFELLLHKRFLGTELGSEGADEESSKLAFDDDDKEEPRTGAAQGSPWVGLIGICFEPHLSLYITSLDTNLRALMDRFIQ
;
A
#
# COMPACT_ATOMS: atom_id res chain seq x y z
N MET A 1 -9.51 31.43 2.41
CA MET A 1 -10.52 32.31 1.80
C MET A 1 -10.16 32.46 0.32
N GLU A 2 -10.64 31.54 -0.52
CA GLU A 2 -10.29 31.54 -1.94
C GLU A 2 -11.02 32.68 -2.66
N VAL A 3 -10.28 33.58 -3.28
CA VAL A 3 -10.81 34.64 -4.16
C VAL A 3 -11.77 34.06 -5.21
N LEU A 4 -11.51 32.83 -5.68
CA LEU A 4 -12.40 32.08 -6.58
C LEU A 4 -13.78 31.76 -6.02
N GLN A 5 -13.92 31.60 -4.70
CA GLN A 5 -15.22 31.41 -4.06
C GLN A 5 -16.03 32.70 -4.03
N GLN A 6 -15.39 33.86 -3.86
CA GLN A 6 -16.06 35.16 -3.93
C GLN A 6 -16.43 35.53 -5.38
N LEU A 7 -15.63 35.10 -6.37
CA LEU A 7 -15.94 35.24 -7.79
C LEU A 7 -17.18 34.44 -8.22
N ARG A 8 -17.60 33.42 -7.46
CA ARG A 8 -18.87 32.70 -7.71
C ARG A 8 -20.10 33.57 -7.46
N LEU A 9 -20.01 34.59 -6.61
CA LEU A 9 -21.11 35.50 -6.28
C LEU A 9 -21.42 36.49 -7.42
N TYR A 10 -20.52 36.64 -8.39
CA TYR A 10 -20.61 37.61 -9.48
C TYR A 10 -20.67 36.92 -10.85
N ARG A 11 -21.43 35.82 -10.94
CA ARG A 11 -21.60 35.01 -12.17
C ARG A 11 -22.21 35.76 -13.35
N ASP A 12 -22.84 36.91 -13.12
CA ASP A 12 -23.55 37.66 -14.16
C ASP A 12 -22.61 38.54 -15.02
N ILE A 13 -21.36 38.73 -14.59
CA ILE A 13 -20.38 39.55 -15.29
C ILE A 13 -19.59 38.66 -16.26
N ARG A 14 -19.71 38.94 -17.56
CA ARG A 14 -19.03 38.16 -18.63
C ARG A 14 -17.51 38.22 -18.52
N GLU A 15 -16.92 39.39 -18.24
CA GLU A 15 -15.44 39.48 -18.10
C GLU A 15 -14.92 38.67 -16.91
N LEU A 16 -15.72 38.55 -15.85
CA LEU A 16 -15.36 37.81 -14.66
C LEU A 16 -15.41 36.29 -14.88
N ASN A 17 -16.36 35.82 -15.69
CA ASN A 17 -16.38 34.43 -16.13
C ASN A 17 -15.20 34.11 -17.05
N ALA A 18 -14.85 35.00 -17.99
CA ALA A 18 -13.68 34.83 -18.84
C ALA A 18 -12.39 34.72 -18.02
N LEU A 19 -12.18 35.63 -17.06
CA LEU A 19 -11.02 35.57 -16.16
C LEU A 19 -11.01 34.30 -15.31
N ARG A 20 -12.17 33.84 -14.84
CA ARG A 20 -12.28 32.58 -14.09
C ARG A 20 -11.88 31.39 -14.97
N ASP A 21 -12.37 31.34 -16.20
CA ASP A 21 -12.09 30.26 -17.14
C ASP A 21 -10.60 30.27 -17.54
N ASP A 22 -9.99 31.45 -17.72
CA ASP A 22 -8.54 31.61 -17.91
C ASP A 22 -7.74 31.10 -16.70
N VAL A 23 -8.17 31.41 -15.46
CA VAL A 23 -7.52 30.90 -14.25
C VAL A 23 -7.64 29.37 -14.16
N HIS A 24 -8.78 28.78 -14.52
CA HIS A 24 -8.92 27.32 -14.59
C HIS A 24 -8.03 26.72 -15.68
N ALA A 25 -7.93 27.36 -16.86
CA ALA A 25 -7.05 26.93 -17.93
C ALA A 25 -5.57 26.95 -17.51
N VAL A 26 -5.11 28.03 -16.86
CA VAL A 26 -3.75 28.13 -16.33
C VAL A 26 -3.49 27.09 -15.24
N ARG A 27 -4.45 26.86 -14.33
CA ARG A 27 -4.33 25.79 -13.30
C ARG A 27 -4.22 24.40 -13.93
N ALA A 28 -4.99 24.11 -14.98
CA ALA A 28 -4.93 22.83 -15.68
C ALA A 28 -3.62 22.64 -16.44
N GLN A 29 -3.12 23.69 -17.09
CA GLN A 29 -1.81 23.68 -17.75
C GLN A 29 -0.68 23.46 -16.74
N LEU A 30 -0.70 24.20 -15.63
CA LEU A 30 0.28 24.05 -14.55
C LEU A 30 0.25 22.65 -13.94
N ALA A 31 -0.94 22.09 -13.71
CA ALA A 31 -1.10 20.73 -13.22
C ALA A 31 -0.44 19.71 -14.16
N THR A 32 -0.67 19.84 -15.47
CA THR A 32 -0.10 18.94 -16.46
C THR A 32 1.42 19.05 -16.52
N GLN A 33 1.96 20.27 -16.47
CA GLN A 33 3.41 20.52 -16.47
C GLN A 33 4.08 19.98 -15.21
N ILE A 34 3.54 20.29 -14.03
CA ILE A 34 4.08 19.81 -12.76
C ILE A 34 4.07 18.28 -12.71
N LEU A 35 2.98 17.63 -13.17
CA LEU A 35 2.93 16.18 -13.25
C LEU A 35 4.02 15.61 -14.16
N ALA A 36 4.26 16.21 -15.33
CA ALA A 36 5.34 15.78 -16.23
C ALA A 36 6.72 15.96 -15.59
N ASP A 37 6.97 17.13 -14.99
CA ASP A 37 8.24 17.44 -14.33
C ASP A 37 8.52 16.49 -13.16
N PHE A 38 7.51 16.14 -12.36
CA PHE A 38 7.63 15.15 -11.30
C PHE A 38 7.97 13.76 -11.86
N LYS A 39 7.31 13.37 -12.96
CA LYS A 39 7.57 12.08 -13.61
C LYS A 39 9.00 12.01 -14.12
N ASP A 40 9.47 13.05 -14.78
CA ASP A 40 10.84 13.13 -15.30
C ASP A 40 11.88 13.21 -14.17
N ALA A 41 11.60 13.97 -13.10
CA ALA A 41 12.51 14.07 -11.95
C ALA A 41 12.64 12.75 -11.17
N LEU A 42 11.57 11.96 -11.10
CA LEU A 42 11.55 10.70 -10.34
C LEU A 42 11.96 9.47 -11.18
N THR A 43 11.95 9.57 -12.52
CA THR A 43 12.39 8.49 -13.43
C THR A 43 13.75 8.77 -14.07
N GLY A 44 14.15 10.03 -14.17
CA GLY A 44 15.38 10.48 -14.83
C GLY A 44 16.61 10.42 -13.93
N GLY A 45 17.38 9.33 -14.05
CA GLY A 45 18.65 9.13 -13.35
C GLY A 45 19.85 9.94 -13.86
N GLY A 46 19.70 11.03 -14.61
CA GLY A 46 20.89 11.75 -15.09
C GLY A 46 20.68 13.05 -15.86
N LYS A 47 21.48 14.05 -15.45
CA LYS A 47 21.85 15.35 -16.08
C LYS A 47 21.05 16.60 -15.72
N GLY A 48 20.10 16.52 -14.80
CA GLY A 48 19.42 17.72 -14.28
C GLY A 48 18.55 17.42 -13.07
N ALA A 49 19.04 16.61 -12.13
CA ALA A 49 18.27 16.20 -10.95
C ALA A 49 17.76 17.44 -10.22
N VAL A 50 16.44 17.65 -10.30
CA VAL A 50 15.74 18.69 -9.54
C VAL A 50 16.06 18.46 -8.07
N SER A 51 16.46 19.52 -7.35
CA SER A 51 16.88 19.38 -5.96
C SER A 51 15.74 18.81 -5.11
N GLN A 52 16.04 17.99 -4.11
CA GLN A 52 15.03 17.44 -3.19
C GLN A 52 14.16 18.53 -2.56
N ARG A 53 14.76 19.70 -2.30
CA ARG A 53 14.07 20.89 -1.80
C ARG A 53 13.04 21.43 -2.80
N THR A 54 13.40 21.50 -4.08
CA THR A 54 12.49 21.97 -5.14
C THR A 54 11.32 21.00 -5.33
N LEU A 55 11.55 19.68 -5.21
CA LEU A 55 10.48 18.69 -5.22
C LEU A 55 9.54 18.82 -4.01
N ALA A 56 10.08 19.10 -2.83
CA ALA A 56 9.29 19.35 -1.62
C ALA A 56 8.42 20.62 -1.75
N GLU A 57 9.00 21.71 -2.28
CA GLU A 57 8.26 22.94 -2.58
C GLU A 57 7.16 22.70 -3.63
N ALA A 58 7.47 21.90 -4.67
CA ALA A 58 6.50 21.51 -5.69
C ALA A 58 5.34 20.66 -5.13
N CYS A 59 5.58 19.84 -4.09
CA CYS A 59 4.49 19.14 -3.39
C CYS A 59 3.50 20.12 -2.75
N GLY A 60 3.99 21.26 -2.22
CA GLY A 60 3.14 22.34 -1.73
C GLY A 60 2.26 22.96 -2.82
N VAL A 61 2.79 23.08 -4.04
CA VAL A 61 2.01 23.55 -5.21
C VAL A 61 0.94 22.53 -5.60
N VAL A 62 1.27 21.24 -5.58
CA VAL A 62 0.30 20.15 -5.84
C VAL A 62 -0.82 20.14 -4.79
N ASP A 63 -0.50 20.41 -3.53
CA ASP A 63 -1.51 20.53 -2.47
C ASP A 63 -2.41 21.77 -2.62
N ALA A 64 -1.91 22.85 -3.24
CA ALA A 64 -2.68 24.06 -3.53
C ALA A 64 -3.49 23.99 -4.85
N LEU A 65 -3.18 23.02 -5.71
CA LEU A 65 -3.91 22.70 -6.93
C LEU A 65 -5.17 21.87 -6.61
N GLU A 66 -5.84 21.37 -7.65
CA GLU A 66 -7.02 20.54 -7.49
C GLU A 66 -6.68 19.15 -6.90
N PRO A 67 -7.49 18.61 -5.97
CA PRO A 67 -7.23 17.31 -5.34
C PRO A 67 -7.08 16.16 -6.34
N ALA A 68 -7.69 16.26 -7.53
CA ALA A 68 -7.57 15.26 -8.59
C ALA A 68 -6.12 15.09 -9.07
N VAL A 69 -5.37 16.19 -9.22
CA VAL A 69 -3.97 16.21 -9.68
C VAL A 69 -3.09 15.47 -8.69
N LYS A 70 -3.28 15.74 -7.40
CA LYS A 70 -2.60 15.03 -6.31
C LYS A 70 -2.88 13.53 -6.34
N HIS A 71 -4.14 13.14 -6.53
CA HIS A 71 -4.50 11.72 -6.61
C HIS A 71 -3.84 11.04 -7.81
N GLU A 72 -3.80 11.69 -8.96
CA GLU A 72 -3.12 11.18 -10.14
C GLU A 72 -1.61 11.01 -9.91
N LEU A 73 -0.94 12.02 -9.35
CA LEU A 73 0.48 11.96 -9.04
C LEU A 73 0.80 10.80 -8.09
N ILE A 74 0.06 10.70 -6.99
CA ILE A 74 0.25 9.64 -5.99
C ILE A 74 0.00 8.27 -6.63
N GLN A 75 -1.05 8.12 -7.43
CA GLN A 75 -1.35 6.85 -8.09
C GLN A 75 -0.25 6.43 -9.05
N TRP A 76 0.22 7.35 -9.89
CA TRP A 76 1.34 7.10 -10.81
C TRP A 76 2.61 6.74 -10.03
N PHE A 77 2.92 7.50 -8.98
CA PHE A 77 4.11 7.28 -8.16
C PHE A 77 4.08 5.88 -7.54
N LEU A 78 2.99 5.51 -6.85
CA LEU A 78 2.85 4.19 -6.22
C LEU A 78 2.94 3.05 -7.24
N ALA A 79 2.42 3.25 -8.45
CA ALA A 79 2.53 2.26 -9.53
C ALA A 79 3.99 2.11 -10.02
N SER A 80 4.70 3.22 -10.22
CA SER A 80 6.11 3.21 -10.63
C SER A 80 7.00 2.55 -9.55
N GLN A 81 6.77 2.88 -8.28
CA GLN A 81 7.51 2.30 -7.14
C GLN A 81 7.30 0.78 -7.01
N LEU A 82 6.11 0.25 -7.33
CA LEU A 82 5.80 -1.19 -7.24
C LEU A 82 6.09 -1.95 -8.55
N GLN A 83 6.57 -1.30 -9.59
CA GLN A 83 6.87 -1.95 -10.87
C GLN A 83 7.96 -3.03 -10.72
N GLU A 84 8.99 -2.77 -9.90
CA GLU A 84 10.03 -3.77 -9.61
C GLU A 84 9.44 -5.00 -8.92
N TYR A 85 8.51 -4.79 -7.97
CA TYR A 85 7.80 -5.87 -7.30
C TYR A 85 6.95 -6.70 -8.27
N GLU A 86 6.18 -6.05 -9.14
CA GLU A 86 5.35 -6.72 -10.13
C GLU A 86 6.20 -7.57 -11.09
N HIS A 87 7.38 -7.07 -11.47
CA HIS A 87 8.33 -7.84 -12.28
C HIS A 87 8.90 -9.04 -11.51
N LEU A 88 9.43 -8.84 -10.30
CA LEU A 88 10.03 -9.88 -9.45
C LEU A 88 9.06 -11.00 -9.05
N PHE A 89 7.76 -10.74 -9.06
CA PHE A 89 6.75 -11.71 -8.65
C PHE A 89 5.68 -11.95 -9.72
N SER A 90 6.05 -11.73 -11.00
CA SER A 90 5.26 -12.08 -12.16
C SER A 90 4.94 -13.58 -12.19
N SER A 91 3.81 -13.97 -12.76
CA SER A 91 3.34 -15.37 -12.83
C SER A 91 4.31 -16.33 -13.52
N GLU A 92 5.23 -15.80 -14.33
CA GLU A 92 6.29 -16.57 -15.00
C GLU A 92 7.43 -16.96 -14.05
N GLN A 93 7.61 -16.25 -12.95
CA GLN A 93 8.69 -16.51 -12.01
C GLN A 93 8.28 -17.53 -10.94
N GLU A 94 9.19 -18.44 -10.59
CA GLU A 94 8.94 -19.44 -9.54
C GLU A 94 8.71 -18.80 -8.16
N CYS A 95 9.38 -17.68 -7.88
CA CYS A 95 9.18 -16.93 -6.65
C CYS A 95 7.79 -16.30 -6.52
N ALA A 96 6.97 -16.34 -7.57
CA ALA A 96 5.58 -15.92 -7.49
C ALA A 96 4.70 -16.93 -6.74
N TRP A 97 5.15 -18.17 -6.57
CA TRP A 97 4.38 -19.21 -5.89
C TRP A 97 4.15 -18.91 -4.40
N ILE A 98 3.07 -19.47 -3.85
CA ILE A 98 2.63 -19.28 -2.46
C ILE A 98 3.69 -19.71 -1.43
N SER A 99 4.62 -20.61 -1.77
CA SER A 99 5.74 -20.98 -0.90
C SER A 99 6.67 -19.80 -0.57
N PHE A 100 6.69 -18.78 -1.41
CA PHE A 100 7.58 -17.62 -1.26
C PHE A 100 6.87 -16.37 -0.72
N VAL A 101 5.72 -16.53 -0.02
CA VAL A 101 5.00 -15.41 0.59
C VAL A 101 5.87 -14.60 1.56
N GLU A 102 6.75 -15.24 2.34
CA GLU A 102 7.67 -14.54 3.23
C GLU A 102 8.62 -13.62 2.47
N ARG A 103 9.06 -14.03 1.28
CA ARG A 103 9.95 -13.21 0.44
C ARG A 103 9.22 -11.97 -0.08
N ARG A 104 7.93 -12.07 -0.41
CA ARG A 104 7.08 -10.92 -0.76
C ARG A 104 7.00 -9.94 0.41
N TYR A 105 6.74 -10.43 1.62
CA TYR A 105 6.63 -9.59 2.82
C TYR A 105 7.96 -8.96 3.23
N ALA A 106 9.06 -9.70 3.14
CA ALA A 106 10.40 -9.19 3.37
C ALA A 106 10.79 -8.12 2.34
N TRP A 107 10.36 -8.27 1.08
CA TRP A 107 10.56 -7.24 0.04
C TRP A 107 9.90 -5.94 0.45
N LEU A 108 8.61 -5.95 0.86
CA LEU A 108 7.93 -4.73 1.30
C LEU A 108 8.63 -4.10 2.51
N LYS A 109 9.01 -4.90 3.52
CA LYS A 109 9.71 -4.38 4.71
C LYS A 109 10.99 -3.63 4.33
N LYS A 110 11.84 -4.24 3.51
CA LYS A 110 13.08 -3.62 3.02
C LYS A 110 12.81 -2.39 2.16
N TYR A 111 11.78 -2.44 1.34
CA TYR A 111 11.38 -1.34 0.47
C TYR A 111 10.94 -0.12 1.30
N LEU A 112 10.05 -0.32 2.27
CA LEU A 112 9.57 0.75 3.14
C LEU A 112 10.70 1.43 3.90
N LEU A 113 11.72 0.68 4.35
CA LEU A 113 12.90 1.26 5.01
C LEU A 113 13.68 2.16 4.06
N ARG A 114 14.03 1.65 2.88
CA ARG A 114 14.75 2.44 1.86
C ARG A 114 13.95 3.67 1.43
N PHE A 115 12.64 3.53 1.31
CA PHE A 115 11.74 4.63 0.98
C PHE A 115 11.74 5.72 2.06
N GLU A 116 11.69 5.33 3.34
CA GLU A 116 11.74 6.26 4.47
C GLU A 116 13.10 6.98 4.60
N GLU A 117 14.19 6.31 4.27
CA GLU A 117 15.54 6.89 4.30
C GLU A 117 15.81 7.87 3.15
N SER A 118 15.17 7.70 1.99
CA SER A 118 15.53 8.42 0.76
C SER A 118 14.47 9.40 0.25
N LEU A 119 13.21 8.96 0.16
CA LEU A 119 12.15 9.69 -0.53
C LEU A 119 11.12 10.29 0.44
N ALA A 120 11.00 9.77 1.66
CA ALA A 120 10.03 10.30 2.62
C ALA A 120 10.30 11.76 3.02
N ALA A 121 11.56 12.22 2.96
CA ALA A 121 11.90 13.62 3.22
C ALA A 121 11.41 14.60 2.13
N ILE A 122 11.12 14.10 0.93
CA ILE A 122 10.68 14.91 -0.21
C ILE A 122 9.17 15.18 -0.13
N PHE A 123 8.40 14.22 0.36
CA PHE A 123 6.95 14.28 0.35
C PHE A 123 6.37 14.72 1.70
N PRO A 124 5.26 15.49 1.71
CA PRO A 124 4.58 15.86 2.94
C PRO A 124 4.10 14.62 3.72
N ALA A 125 4.31 14.59 5.03
CA ALA A 125 3.83 13.52 5.91
C ALA A 125 2.30 13.32 5.83
N SER A 126 1.56 14.39 5.53
CA SER A 126 0.10 14.36 5.34
C SER A 126 -0.35 13.48 4.17
N TRP A 127 0.53 13.15 3.22
CA TRP A 127 0.19 12.30 2.07
C TRP A 127 0.14 10.82 2.46
N ARG A 128 0.76 10.44 3.60
CA ARG A 128 0.82 9.06 4.13
C ARG A 128 1.25 8.04 3.06
N LEU A 129 2.31 8.35 2.32
CA LEU A 129 2.74 7.54 1.17
C LEU A 129 3.15 6.12 1.55
N SER A 130 3.82 5.92 2.70
CA SER A 130 4.18 4.59 3.20
C SER A 130 2.95 3.69 3.41
N GLU A 131 1.89 4.26 3.98
CA GLU A 131 0.61 3.58 4.20
C GLU A 131 -0.05 3.21 2.86
N ARG A 132 -0.13 4.18 1.93
CA ARG A 132 -0.72 3.94 0.61
C ARG A 132 0.06 2.92 -0.21
N LEU A 133 1.38 2.91 -0.11
CA LEU A 133 2.25 1.93 -0.75
C LEU A 133 2.00 0.53 -0.19
N ALA A 134 1.98 0.38 1.13
CA ALA A 134 1.68 -0.90 1.77
C ALA A 134 0.30 -1.41 1.38
N HIS A 135 -0.71 -0.55 1.32
CA HIS A 135 -2.06 -0.92 0.91
C HIS A 135 -2.13 -1.34 -0.57
N ARG A 136 -1.46 -0.62 -1.48
CA ARG A 136 -1.36 -1.01 -2.91
C ARG A 136 -0.63 -2.33 -3.07
N PHE A 137 0.49 -2.52 -2.36
CA PHE A 137 1.22 -3.78 -2.32
C PHE A 137 0.34 -4.94 -1.87
N CYS A 138 -0.45 -4.77 -0.80
CA CYS A 138 -1.36 -5.80 -0.31
C CYS A 138 -2.39 -6.19 -1.38
N LYS A 139 -2.99 -5.21 -2.05
CA LYS A 139 -3.94 -5.46 -3.15
C LYS A 139 -3.32 -6.21 -4.33
N THR A 140 -2.12 -5.79 -4.77
CA THR A 140 -1.40 -6.47 -5.86
C THR A 140 -1.01 -7.89 -5.46
N THR A 141 -0.50 -8.07 -4.24
CA THR A 141 -0.12 -9.38 -3.69
C THR A 141 -1.31 -10.33 -3.60
N ARG A 142 -2.45 -9.84 -3.09
CA ARG A 142 -3.70 -10.62 -3.04
C ARG A 142 -4.10 -11.12 -4.42
N ALA A 143 -4.09 -10.23 -5.42
CA ALA A 143 -4.48 -10.59 -6.79
C ALA A 143 -3.50 -11.61 -7.40
N ALA A 144 -2.19 -11.42 -7.19
CA ALA A 144 -1.16 -12.33 -7.67
C ALA A 144 -1.27 -13.72 -7.02
N LEU A 145 -1.43 -13.79 -5.70
CA LEU A 145 -1.59 -15.06 -4.97
C LEU A 145 -2.89 -15.77 -5.34
N ALA A 146 -4.00 -15.04 -5.46
CA ALA A 146 -5.27 -15.59 -5.92
C ALA A 146 -5.16 -16.18 -7.34
N GLY A 147 -4.44 -15.50 -8.24
CA GLY A 147 -4.15 -15.98 -9.59
C GLY A 147 -3.29 -17.24 -9.58
N ALA A 148 -2.19 -17.23 -8.82
CA ALA A 148 -1.28 -18.36 -8.70
C ALA A 148 -1.98 -19.61 -8.16
N MET A 149 -2.70 -19.49 -7.04
CA MET A 149 -3.44 -20.61 -6.42
C MET A 149 -4.51 -21.19 -7.36
N ARG A 150 -5.20 -20.33 -8.12
CA ARG A 150 -6.20 -20.79 -9.11
C ARG A 150 -5.55 -21.55 -10.25
N ALA A 151 -4.39 -21.11 -10.74
CA ALA A 151 -3.68 -21.72 -11.85
C ALA A 151 -3.08 -23.09 -11.50
N ARG A 152 -2.54 -23.24 -10.28
CA ARG A 152 -1.87 -24.47 -9.82
C ARG A 152 -2.59 -25.13 -8.65
N ARG A 153 -3.92 -25.25 -8.75
CA ARG A 153 -4.76 -25.80 -7.67
C ARG A 153 -4.36 -27.22 -7.25
N GLY A 154 -3.88 -28.04 -8.20
CA GLY A 154 -3.44 -29.42 -7.92
C GLY A 154 -2.12 -29.53 -7.14
N GLU A 155 -1.30 -28.48 -7.11
CA GLU A 155 -0.04 -28.42 -6.37
C GLU A 155 -0.22 -27.85 -4.94
N LEU A 156 -1.44 -27.49 -4.57
CA LEU A 156 -1.75 -26.92 -3.25
C LEU A 156 -1.81 -28.03 -2.19
N ASP A 157 -0.78 -28.09 -1.35
CA ASP A 157 -0.78 -28.87 -0.12
C ASP A 157 -1.39 -28.07 1.04
N VAL A 158 -2.07 -28.77 1.95
CA VAL A 158 -2.69 -28.22 3.15
C VAL A 158 -1.66 -27.58 4.07
N LYS A 159 -0.48 -28.21 4.23
CA LYS A 159 0.60 -27.65 5.06
C LYS A 159 1.12 -26.34 4.48
N LEU A 160 1.28 -26.29 3.16
CA LEU A 160 1.70 -25.10 2.43
C LEU A 160 0.67 -23.97 2.57
N LEU A 161 -0.62 -24.29 2.47
CA LEU A 161 -1.72 -23.34 2.65
C LEU A 161 -1.73 -22.77 4.07
N LEU A 162 -1.65 -23.62 5.10
CA LEU A 162 -1.61 -23.19 6.50
C LEU A 162 -0.38 -22.32 6.80
N PHE A 163 0.79 -22.71 6.31
CA PHE A 163 2.01 -21.92 6.41
C PHE A 163 1.80 -20.53 5.84
N ALA A 164 1.25 -20.44 4.62
CA ALA A 164 1.04 -19.17 3.95
C ALA A 164 -0.02 -18.30 4.65
N VAL A 165 -1.12 -18.90 5.13
CA VAL A 165 -2.15 -18.19 5.91
C VAL A 165 -1.56 -17.61 7.19
N GLN A 166 -0.81 -18.40 7.97
CA GLN A 166 -0.19 -17.94 9.21
C GLN A 166 0.78 -16.78 8.96
N LYS A 167 1.66 -16.91 7.96
CA LYS A 167 2.64 -15.88 7.63
C LYS A 167 1.97 -14.60 7.11
N THR A 168 0.89 -14.73 6.35
CA THR A 168 0.11 -13.58 5.89
C THR A 168 -0.59 -12.88 7.04
N TYR A 169 -1.21 -13.63 7.95
CA TYR A 169 -1.87 -13.05 9.12
C TYR A 169 -0.87 -12.29 10.02
N ASN A 170 0.28 -12.88 10.31
CA ASN A 170 1.32 -12.21 11.11
C ASN A 170 1.82 -10.92 10.43
N PHE A 171 1.96 -10.94 9.11
CA PHE A 171 2.34 -9.75 8.34
C PHE A 171 1.26 -8.67 8.37
N GLU A 172 -0.01 -9.02 8.19
CA GLU A 172 -1.13 -8.07 8.27
C GLU A 172 -1.23 -7.46 9.67
N LEU A 173 -1.02 -8.25 10.72
CA LEU A 173 -0.97 -7.76 12.10
C LEU A 173 0.20 -6.78 12.32
N LEU A 174 1.36 -7.05 11.72
CA LEU A 174 2.50 -6.14 11.74
C LEU A 174 2.17 -4.80 11.06
N LEU A 175 1.53 -4.83 9.90
CA LEU A 175 1.09 -3.61 9.21
C LEU A 175 0.04 -2.84 10.03
N HIS A 176 -0.90 -3.57 10.65
CA HIS A 176 -1.88 -2.98 11.56
C HIS A 176 -1.21 -2.23 12.71
N LYS A 177 -0.28 -2.89 13.42
CA LYS A 177 0.46 -2.27 14.53
C LYS A 177 1.28 -1.06 14.05
N ARG A 178 1.90 -1.13 12.87
CA ARG A 178 2.72 -0.04 12.32
C ARG A 178 1.91 1.19 11.93
N PHE A 179 0.78 1.02 11.25
CA PHE A 179 0.04 2.15 10.67
C PHE A 179 -1.12 2.65 11.53
N LEU A 180 -1.68 1.80 12.40
CA LEU A 180 -2.77 2.20 13.31
C LEU A 180 -2.31 2.29 14.77
N GLY A 181 -1.24 1.60 15.16
CA GLY A 181 -0.62 1.79 16.47
C GLY A 181 -0.01 3.19 16.64
N THR A 182 0.26 3.90 15.55
CA THR A 182 0.73 5.29 15.54
C THR A 182 -0.41 6.32 15.61
N GLU A 183 -1.65 5.94 15.28
CA GLU A 183 -2.80 6.87 15.27
C GLU A 183 -3.37 7.17 16.66
N LEU A 184 -2.81 6.58 17.74
CA LEU A 184 -3.08 7.01 19.12
C LEU A 184 -2.12 8.10 19.63
N GLY A 185 -1.27 8.66 18.75
CA GLY A 185 -0.24 9.65 19.08
C GLY A 185 -0.35 10.96 18.31
N SER A 186 -1.51 11.31 17.73
CA SER A 186 -1.68 12.60 17.04
C SER A 186 -2.25 13.72 17.93
N GLU A 187 -1.84 13.77 19.19
CA GLU A 187 -1.85 15.00 20.01
C GLU A 187 -0.56 15.02 20.83
N GLY A 188 0.44 15.76 20.34
CA GLY A 188 1.72 15.94 21.03
C GLY A 188 2.89 15.84 20.09
N ALA A 189 3.35 17.00 19.62
CA ALA A 189 4.74 17.15 19.23
C ALA A 189 5.62 16.71 20.41
N ASP A 190 6.58 15.84 20.18
CA ASP A 190 7.98 16.05 20.57
C ASP A 190 8.88 14.96 19.98
N GLU A 191 10.10 15.38 19.74
CA GLU A 191 11.22 14.65 19.16
C GLU A 191 11.48 13.31 19.85
N GLU A 192 11.49 12.20 19.11
CA GLU A 192 12.54 11.20 19.26
C GLU A 192 12.54 10.22 18.08
N SER A 193 13.72 10.14 17.48
CA SER A 193 14.13 9.14 16.50
C SER A 193 14.08 7.74 17.14
N SER A 194 12.90 7.14 17.18
CA SER A 194 12.72 5.77 17.68
C SER A 194 13.16 4.76 16.62
N LYS A 195 14.40 4.29 16.84
CA LYS A 195 15.05 3.11 16.24
C LYS A 195 14.03 2.03 15.85
N LEU A 196 13.96 1.74 14.55
CA LEU A 196 13.29 0.57 14.00
C LEU A 196 14.07 -0.70 14.37
N ALA A 197 13.83 -1.22 15.57
CA ALA A 197 14.26 -2.57 15.92
C ALA A 197 13.27 -3.58 15.29
N PHE A 198 13.69 -4.18 14.18
CA PHE A 198 13.08 -5.42 13.67
C PHE A 198 13.54 -6.56 14.56
N ASP A 199 12.96 -6.66 15.75
CA ASP A 199 13.16 -7.83 16.61
C ASP A 199 12.04 -8.83 16.33
N ASP A 200 12.44 -9.96 15.76
CA ASP A 200 11.63 -11.14 15.51
C ASP A 200 11.65 -11.96 16.81
N ASP A 201 10.86 -11.54 17.82
CA ASP A 201 10.68 -12.34 19.03
C ASP A 201 9.19 -12.68 19.22
N ASP A 202 8.94 -13.99 19.07
CA ASP A 202 7.67 -14.66 19.28
C ASP A 202 7.27 -14.57 20.76
N LYS A 203 6.16 -13.86 21.04
CA LYS A 203 5.10 -14.19 22.01
C LYS A 203 4.23 -12.95 22.26
N GLU A 204 2.97 -12.97 21.84
CA GLU A 204 1.91 -12.28 22.61
C GLU A 204 0.51 -12.85 22.28
N GLU A 205 -0.25 -13.08 23.35
CA GLU A 205 -1.58 -13.67 23.43
C GLU A 205 -2.69 -12.89 22.69
N PRO A 206 -3.82 -13.53 22.33
CA PRO A 206 -4.88 -12.88 21.56
C PRO A 206 -5.69 -11.93 22.46
N ARG A 207 -5.42 -10.63 22.37
CA ARG A 207 -6.31 -9.61 22.93
C ARG A 207 -7.57 -9.51 22.06
N THR A 208 -8.64 -10.08 22.57
CA THR A 208 -10.02 -9.98 22.08
C THR A 208 -10.57 -8.57 22.34
N GLY A 209 -10.36 -7.66 21.39
CA GLY A 209 -11.02 -6.35 21.32
C GLY A 209 -11.98 -6.32 20.13
N ALA A 210 -13.26 -6.12 20.39
CA ALA A 210 -14.36 -6.37 19.47
C ALA A 210 -14.52 -5.31 18.35
N ALA A 211 -14.91 -5.83 17.18
CA ALA A 211 -15.96 -5.27 16.30
C ALA A 211 -15.73 -3.93 15.57
N GLN A 212 -14.51 -3.64 15.15
CA GLN A 212 -14.28 -3.06 13.82
C GLN A 212 -13.13 -3.87 13.21
N GLY A 213 -13.42 -4.68 12.19
CA GLY A 213 -12.40 -5.49 11.52
C GLY A 213 -11.24 -4.59 11.15
N SER A 214 -10.05 -4.93 11.63
CA SER A 214 -8.92 -4.04 11.51
C SER A 214 -8.62 -3.79 10.02
N PRO A 215 -8.42 -2.55 9.55
CA PRO A 215 -8.32 -2.21 8.13
C PRO A 215 -7.27 -2.99 7.33
N TRP A 216 -6.29 -3.57 8.02
CA TRP A 216 -5.17 -4.31 7.46
C TRP A 216 -5.35 -5.83 7.48
N VAL A 217 -6.04 -6.36 8.49
CA VAL A 217 -6.29 -7.80 8.62
C VAL A 217 -7.37 -8.23 7.63
N GLY A 218 -7.04 -9.23 6.82
CA GLY A 218 -7.86 -9.73 5.72
C GLY A 218 -7.58 -9.08 4.37
N LEU A 219 -6.72 -8.07 4.25
CA LEU A 219 -6.44 -7.43 2.96
C LEU A 219 -5.83 -8.38 1.94
N ILE A 220 -5.00 -9.31 2.38
CA ILE A 220 -4.42 -10.40 1.60
C ILE A 220 -5.12 -11.71 1.97
N GLY A 221 -5.39 -11.94 3.26
CA GLY A 221 -5.93 -13.19 3.82
C GLY A 221 -7.18 -13.72 3.10
N ILE A 222 -8.05 -12.84 2.61
CA ILE A 222 -9.27 -13.22 1.86
C ILE A 222 -8.95 -14.07 0.61
N CYS A 223 -7.76 -13.98 0.01
CA CYS A 223 -7.43 -14.80 -1.16
C CYS A 223 -7.35 -16.31 -0.86
N PHE A 224 -7.17 -16.71 0.40
CA PHE A 224 -7.07 -18.11 0.78
C PHE A 224 -8.45 -18.76 0.99
N GLU A 225 -9.50 -17.97 1.26
CA GLU A 225 -10.85 -18.48 1.59
C GLU A 225 -11.41 -19.52 0.60
N PRO A 226 -11.31 -19.34 -0.74
CA PRO A 226 -11.83 -20.34 -1.69
C PRO A 226 -11.13 -21.70 -1.59
N HIS A 227 -9.89 -21.71 -1.09
CA HIS A 227 -9.03 -22.88 -0.99
C HIS A 227 -9.09 -23.53 0.41
N LEU A 228 -9.71 -22.89 1.41
CA LEU A 228 -9.89 -23.45 2.75
C LEU A 228 -10.82 -24.67 2.77
N SER A 229 -11.66 -24.86 1.74
CA SER A 229 -12.45 -26.09 1.56
C SER A 229 -11.57 -27.35 1.48
N LEU A 230 -10.37 -27.23 0.90
CA LEU A 230 -9.37 -28.30 0.87
C LEU A 230 -8.88 -28.64 2.29
N TYR A 231 -8.66 -27.62 3.11
CA TYR A 231 -8.29 -27.79 4.52
C TYR A 231 -9.38 -28.48 5.32
N ILE A 232 -10.63 -28.02 5.22
CA ILE A 232 -11.78 -28.63 5.93
C ILE A 232 -11.94 -30.10 5.56
N THR A 233 -11.87 -30.42 4.26
CA THR A 233 -11.98 -31.81 3.78
C THR A 233 -10.83 -32.67 4.32
N SER A 234 -9.60 -32.13 4.35
CA SER A 234 -8.44 -32.85 4.87
C SER A 234 -8.54 -33.11 6.38
N LEU A 235 -9.05 -32.14 7.15
CA LEU A 235 -9.32 -32.28 8.58
C LEU A 235 -10.35 -33.37 8.81
N ASP A 236 -11.46 -33.34 8.08
CA ASP A 236 -12.51 -34.36 8.19
C ASP A 236 -11.99 -35.76 7.89
N THR A 237 -11.15 -35.93 6.87
CA THR A 237 -10.55 -37.23 6.56
C THR A 237 -9.57 -37.69 7.64
N ASN A 238 -8.76 -36.79 8.21
CA ASN A 238 -7.83 -37.13 9.28
C ASN A 238 -8.58 -37.48 10.58
N LEU A 239 -9.62 -36.70 10.91
CA LEU A 239 -10.49 -36.98 12.05
C LEU A 239 -11.20 -38.32 11.89
N ARG A 240 -11.72 -38.65 10.71
CA ARG A 240 -12.29 -39.98 10.42
C ARG A 240 -11.27 -41.09 10.60
N ALA A 241 -10.05 -40.93 10.08
CA ALA A 241 -8.98 -41.91 10.24
C ALA A 241 -8.56 -42.09 11.72
N LEU A 242 -8.57 -41.02 12.52
CA LEU A 242 -8.33 -41.10 13.96
C LEU A 242 -9.49 -41.78 14.70
N MET A 243 -10.74 -41.47 14.34
CA MET A 243 -11.92 -42.16 14.90
C MET A 243 -11.89 -43.65 14.59
N ASP A 244 -11.56 -44.05 13.35
CA ASP A 244 -11.47 -45.46 12.97
C ASP A 244 -10.38 -46.22 13.75
N ARG A 245 -9.26 -45.54 14.06
CA ARG A 245 -8.20 -46.09 14.93
C ARG A 245 -8.59 -46.18 16.40
N PHE A 246 -9.55 -45.38 16.85
CA PHE A 246 -10.06 -45.44 18.22
C PHE A 246 -11.18 -46.49 18.39
N ILE A 247 -11.80 -46.91 17.29
CA ILE A 247 -12.87 -47.92 17.26
C ILE A 247 -12.29 -49.34 17.11
N GLN A 248 -11.04 -49.49 16.62
CA GLN A 248 -10.26 -50.74 16.64
C GLN A 248 -9.54 -50.96 17.97
#